data_AF-A0AAJ2TJL9-F1
#
_entry.id   AF-A0AAJ2TJL9-F1
#
_cell.length_a   1.000
_cell.length_b   1.000
_cell.length_c   1.000
_cell.angle_alpha   90.00
_cell.angle_beta   90.00
_cell.angle_gamma   90.00
#
_symmetry.space_group_name_H-M   'P 1'
#
loop_
_entity.id
_entity.type
_entity.pdbx_description
1 polymer ?
#
loop_
_entity_poly.entity_id
_entity_poly.type
_entity_poly.pdbx_seq_one_letter_code
_entity_poly.pdbx_strand_id
1 'polypeptide(L)'
;MARYCWAATLLCLVAVVAAQTRWLSPPLPSPIGFQSINDDRISHLRRQVMQFVESRPRQGFQFVEQHEDASFQIHCRGVPVLWLERRPQHVLLQVSLDAMQRAPAVLQMRAILQWQLEPLDYLEQVLAGVPEPVLMDRVLQILAGKVPDGARCGPQ
;
A
#
# COMPACT_ATOMS: atom_id res chain seq x y z
N MET A 1 -52.79 16.15 -6.16
CA MET A 1 -51.61 16.01 -7.04
C MET A 1 -50.35 16.62 -6.44
N ALA A 2 -50.36 17.87 -5.95
CA ALA A 2 -49.17 18.52 -5.37
C ALA A 2 -48.45 17.68 -4.29
N ARG A 3 -49.19 17.06 -3.36
CA ARG A 3 -48.64 16.29 -2.23
C ARG A 3 -47.76 15.09 -2.63
N TYR A 4 -48.07 14.43 -3.76
CA TYR A 4 -47.29 13.31 -4.28
C TYR A 4 -46.00 13.77 -4.98
N CYS A 5 -46.04 14.91 -5.67
CA CYS A 5 -44.86 15.50 -6.30
C CYS A 5 -43.80 15.92 -5.26
N TRP A 6 -44.24 16.45 -4.10
CA TRP A 6 -43.36 16.81 -2.98
C TRP A 6 -42.70 15.58 -2.33
N ALA A 7 -43.44 14.48 -2.21
CA ALA A 7 -42.89 13.22 -1.67
C ALA A 7 -41.81 12.64 -2.59
N ALA A 8 -42.04 12.66 -3.91
CA ALA A 8 -41.06 12.20 -4.89
C ALA A 8 -39.78 13.05 -4.90
N THR A 9 -39.91 14.38 -4.79
CA THR A 9 -38.74 15.28 -4.73
C THR A 9 -37.94 15.10 -3.45
N LEU A 10 -38.60 14.93 -2.29
CA LEU A 10 -37.91 14.61 -1.04
C LEU A 10 -37.15 13.29 -1.11
N LEU A 11 -37.75 12.25 -1.69
CA LEU A 11 -37.09 10.95 -1.89
C LEU A 11 -35.87 11.05 -2.81
N CYS A 12 -35.98 11.80 -3.91
CA CYS A 12 -34.84 12.03 -4.81
C CYS A 12 -33.70 12.79 -4.12
N LEU A 13 -34.02 13.82 -3.32
CA LEU A 13 -33.00 14.57 -2.58
C LEU A 13 -32.30 13.69 -1.54
N VAL A 14 -33.04 12.87 -0.79
CA VAL A 14 -32.44 11.92 0.16
C VAL A 14 -31.54 10.91 -0.55
N ALA A 15 -31.96 10.40 -1.71
CA ALA A 15 -31.13 9.48 -2.50
C ALA A 15 -29.84 10.14 -3.01
N VAL A 16 -29.90 11.38 -3.49
CA VAL A 16 -28.72 12.14 -3.95
C VAL A 16 -27.77 12.43 -2.79
N VAL A 17 -28.29 12.87 -1.63
CA VAL A 17 -27.48 13.13 -0.44
C VAL A 17 -26.83 11.85 0.08
N ALA A 18 -27.57 10.75 0.16
CA ALA A 18 -27.04 9.44 0.57
C ALA A 18 -26.01 8.86 -0.40
N ALA A 19 -26.17 9.12 -1.71
CA ALA A 19 -25.18 8.74 -2.72
C ALA A 19 -23.89 9.58 -2.57
N GLN A 20 -24.01 10.89 -2.34
CA GLN A 20 -22.85 11.76 -2.11
C GLN A 20 -22.07 11.40 -0.84
N THR A 21 -22.75 11.09 0.27
CA THR A 21 -22.05 10.73 1.52
C THR A 21 -21.28 9.42 1.41
N ARG A 22 -21.77 8.44 0.65
CA ARG A 22 -21.04 7.20 0.36
C ARG A 22 -19.83 7.43 -0.57
N TRP A 23 -19.91 8.38 -1.49
CA TRP A 23 -18.82 8.72 -2.40
C TRP A 23 -17.71 9.56 -1.74
N LEU A 24 -18.05 10.34 -0.72
CA LEU A 24 -17.11 11.21 0.01
C LEU A 24 -16.34 10.48 1.11
N SER A 25 -16.66 9.22 1.40
CA SER A 25 -15.87 8.43 2.34
C SER A 25 -14.47 8.25 1.74
N PRO A 26 -13.40 8.77 2.40
CA PRO A 26 -12.05 8.53 1.94
C PRO A 26 -11.86 7.02 1.80
N PRO A 27 -11.31 6.52 0.68
CA PRO A 27 -11.00 5.10 0.60
C PRO A 27 -10.14 4.76 1.81
N LEU A 28 -10.55 3.73 2.56
CA LEU A 28 -9.76 3.28 3.70
C LEU A 28 -8.34 3.05 3.20
N PRO A 29 -7.34 3.64 3.87
CA PRO A 29 -5.97 3.45 3.48
C PRO A 29 -5.65 1.95 3.44
N SER A 30 -4.92 1.53 2.42
CA SER A 30 -4.50 0.14 2.29
C SER A 30 -3.81 -0.31 3.58
N PRO A 31 -4.20 -1.45 4.18
CA PRO A 31 -3.58 -1.92 5.41
C PRO A 31 -2.08 -2.06 5.19
N ILE A 32 -1.31 -1.60 6.17
CA ILE A 32 0.13 -1.79 6.20
C ILE A 32 0.54 -2.85 7.23
N GLY A 33 -0.34 -3.16 8.19
CA GLY A 33 -0.16 -4.24 9.17
C GLY A 33 -0.99 -5.47 8.84
N PHE A 34 -0.37 -6.63 8.98
CA PHE A 34 -0.93 -7.95 8.67
C PHE A 34 -0.64 -8.92 9.81
N GLN A 35 -1.47 -9.95 9.96
CA GLN A 35 -1.23 -11.00 10.96
C GLN A 35 0.16 -11.63 10.79
N SER A 36 0.73 -12.11 11.89
CA SER A 36 2.00 -12.84 11.83
C SER A 36 1.92 -14.05 10.90
N ILE A 37 3.04 -14.37 10.26
CA ILE A 37 3.16 -15.53 9.37
C ILE A 37 4.40 -16.35 9.74
N ASN A 38 4.38 -17.63 9.40
CA ASN A 38 5.49 -18.55 9.65
C ASN A 38 6.66 -18.33 8.66
N ASP A 39 7.78 -18.96 8.98
CA ASP A 39 9.04 -18.80 8.22
C ASP A 39 8.93 -19.32 6.78
N ASP A 40 8.13 -20.36 6.56
CA ASP A 40 7.88 -20.92 5.23
C ASP A 40 7.14 -19.91 4.33
N ARG A 41 6.11 -19.24 4.87
CA ARG A 41 5.38 -18.19 4.16
C ARG A 41 6.28 -16.99 3.90
N ILE A 42 7.08 -16.54 4.87
CA ILE A 42 8.07 -15.46 4.64
C ILE A 42 9.03 -15.85 3.51
N SER A 43 9.55 -17.07 3.55
CA SER A 43 10.48 -17.56 2.53
C SER A 43 9.83 -17.67 1.14
N HIS A 44 8.53 -17.99 1.08
CA HIS A 44 7.76 -17.94 -0.16
C HIS A 44 7.64 -16.51 -0.70
N LEU A 45 7.24 -15.54 0.13
CA LEU A 45 7.16 -14.13 -0.27
C LEU A 45 8.53 -13.59 -0.72
N ARG A 46 9.59 -13.95 0.01
CA ARG A 46 10.98 -13.61 -0.33
C ARG A 46 11.33 -14.06 -1.75
N ARG A 47 11.04 -15.33 -2.10
CA ARG A 47 11.29 -15.88 -3.44
C ARG A 47 10.53 -15.13 -4.53
N GLN A 48 9.26 -14.79 -4.31
CA GLN A 48 8.49 -14.02 -5.28
C GLN A 48 9.08 -12.62 -5.51
N VAL A 49 9.58 -11.99 -4.46
CA VAL A 49 10.24 -10.68 -4.55
C VAL A 49 11.58 -10.78 -5.28
N MET A 50 12.39 -11.81 -4.98
CA MET A 50 13.63 -12.07 -5.73
C MET A 50 13.33 -12.27 -7.22
N GLN A 51 12.33 -13.08 -7.57
CA GLN A 51 11.89 -13.27 -8.96
C GLN A 51 11.43 -11.97 -9.63
N PHE A 52 10.73 -11.09 -8.90
CA PHE A 52 10.34 -9.78 -9.40
C PHE A 52 11.56 -8.92 -9.79
N VAL A 53 12.61 -8.93 -8.97
CA VAL A 53 13.85 -8.19 -9.23
C VAL A 53 14.65 -8.83 -10.37
N GLU A 54 14.83 -10.16 -10.34
CA GLU A 54 15.60 -10.93 -11.32
C GLU A 54 15.02 -10.84 -12.74
N SER A 55 13.70 -10.76 -12.86
CA SER A 55 13.02 -10.54 -14.16
C SER A 55 13.23 -9.13 -14.72
N ARG A 56 13.92 -8.22 -14.00
CA ARG A 56 14.11 -6.81 -14.37
C ARG A 56 15.57 -6.33 -14.24
N PRO A 57 16.56 -7.05 -14.81
CA PRO A 57 17.99 -6.87 -14.51
C PRO A 57 18.58 -5.50 -14.94
N ARG A 58 17.87 -4.71 -15.75
CA ARG A 58 18.32 -3.39 -16.22
C ARG A 58 17.45 -2.23 -15.74
N GLN A 59 16.41 -2.51 -14.96
CA GLN A 59 15.46 -1.49 -14.51
C GLN A 59 15.91 -0.83 -13.20
N GLY A 60 17.07 -1.20 -12.63
CA GLY A 60 17.61 -0.57 -11.42
C GLY A 60 17.04 -1.10 -10.11
N PHE A 61 16.25 -2.18 -10.15
CA PHE A 61 15.75 -2.87 -8.97
C PHE A 61 16.83 -3.72 -8.32
N GLN A 62 16.82 -3.76 -6.99
CA GLN A 62 17.72 -4.57 -6.17
C GLN A 62 16.92 -5.20 -5.03
N PHE A 63 17.22 -6.46 -4.71
CA PHE A 63 16.71 -7.13 -3.53
C PHE A 63 17.74 -6.97 -2.40
N VAL A 64 17.27 -6.56 -1.22
CA VAL A 64 18.12 -6.39 -0.04
C VAL A 64 17.51 -7.18 1.11
N GLU A 65 18.26 -8.15 1.63
CA GLU A 65 17.88 -8.91 2.82
C GLU A 65 18.35 -8.18 4.08
N GLN A 66 17.43 -8.00 5.03
CA GLN A 66 17.75 -7.47 6.33
C GLN A 66 17.92 -8.67 7.26
N HIS A 67 19.14 -8.86 7.76
CA HIS A 67 19.54 -10.08 8.45
C HIS A 67 18.77 -10.31 9.77
N GLU A 68 18.17 -9.27 10.35
CA GLU A 68 17.29 -9.40 11.51
C GLU A 68 15.84 -9.66 11.07
N ASP A 69 15.24 -10.69 11.69
CA ASP A 69 13.81 -11.04 11.61
C ASP A 69 13.27 -11.49 10.25
N ALA A 70 14.13 -11.93 9.32
CA ALA A 70 13.71 -12.38 7.99
C ALA A 70 12.99 -11.28 7.17
N SER A 71 13.29 -10.02 7.48
CA SER A 71 12.78 -8.83 6.79
C SER A 71 13.51 -8.63 5.45
N PHE A 72 12.82 -8.05 4.47
CA PHE A 72 13.40 -7.83 3.15
C PHE A 72 12.89 -6.57 2.47
N GLN A 73 13.67 -6.05 1.52
CA GLN A 73 13.37 -4.81 0.83
C GLN A 73 13.62 -4.93 -0.68
N ILE A 74 12.83 -4.20 -1.46
CA ILE A 74 13.15 -3.84 -2.84
C ILE A 74 13.66 -2.42 -2.83
N HIS A 75 14.85 -2.24 -3.39
CA HIS A 75 15.45 -0.95 -3.64
C HIS A 75 15.30 -0.58 -5.12
N CYS A 76 15.10 0.70 -5.38
CA CYS A 76 15.26 1.31 -6.69
C CYS A 76 16.47 2.24 -6.65
N ARG A 77 17.54 1.88 -7.38
CA ARG A 77 18.80 2.66 -7.41
C ARG A 77 19.32 3.00 -6.01
N GLY A 78 19.25 2.03 -5.08
CA GLY A 78 19.71 2.18 -3.69
C GLY A 78 18.71 2.87 -2.73
N VAL A 79 17.51 3.23 -3.19
CA VAL A 79 16.45 3.79 -2.34
C VAL A 79 15.37 2.74 -2.08
N PRO A 80 14.99 2.44 -0.83
CA PRO A 80 13.93 1.48 -0.53
C PRO A 80 12.58 1.96 -1.07
N VAL A 81 11.90 1.10 -1.82
CA VAL A 81 10.60 1.40 -2.45
C VAL A 81 9.49 0.45 -2.03
N LEU A 82 9.82 -0.73 -1.53
CA LEU A 82 8.89 -1.71 -0.92
C LEU A 82 9.67 -2.49 0.14
N TRP A 83 9.10 -2.72 1.31
CA TRP A 83 9.72 -3.59 2.31
C TRP A 83 8.69 -4.33 3.13
N LEU A 84 9.08 -5.53 3.54
CA LEU A 84 8.38 -6.34 4.51
C LEU A 84 9.22 -6.38 5.78
N GLU A 85 8.63 -5.95 6.88
CA GLU A 85 9.24 -5.99 8.20
C GLU A 85 8.48 -6.97 9.08
N ARG A 86 9.20 -7.89 9.71
CA ARG A 86 8.60 -8.82 10.66
C ARG A 86 8.64 -8.23 12.06
N ARG A 87 7.52 -8.32 12.77
CA ARG A 87 7.40 -8.00 14.19
C ARG A 87 6.97 -9.26 14.95
N PRO A 88 7.11 -9.30 16.29
CA PRO A 88 6.74 -10.48 17.07
C PRO A 88 5.28 -10.95 16.90
N GLN A 89 4.35 -10.02 16.70
CA GLN A 89 2.90 -10.32 16.65
C GLN A 89 2.27 -10.09 15.27
N HIS A 90 2.98 -9.42 14.36
CA HIS A 90 2.45 -9.00 13.06
C HIS A 90 3.56 -8.81 12.04
N VAL A 91 3.19 -8.62 10.78
CA VAL A 91 4.13 -8.19 9.74
C VAL A 91 3.66 -6.88 9.14
N LEU A 92 4.62 -6.04 8.76
CA LEU A 92 4.38 -4.77 8.10
C LEU A 92 4.77 -4.90 6.63
N LEU A 93 3.90 -4.47 5.73
CA LEU A 93 4.19 -4.37 4.30
C LEU A 93 3.99 -2.92 3.85
N GLN A 94 5.10 -2.24 3.64
CA GLN A 94 5.16 -0.80 3.41
C GLN A 94 5.78 -0.47 2.06
N VAL A 95 5.39 0.67 1.50
CA VAL A 95 5.85 1.18 0.22
C VAL A 95 6.31 2.62 0.40
N SER A 96 7.35 3.04 -0.33
CA SER A 96 7.79 4.44 -0.23
C SER A 96 6.73 5.38 -0.78
N LEU A 97 6.68 6.60 -0.23
CA LEU A 97 5.74 7.63 -0.67
C LEU A 97 5.91 7.98 -2.14
N ASP A 98 7.15 8.00 -2.61
CA ASP A 98 7.50 8.33 -3.99
C ASP A 98 7.43 7.13 -4.94
N ALA A 99 7.02 5.93 -4.48
CA ALA A 99 7.05 4.70 -5.28
C ALA A 99 6.24 4.79 -6.58
N MET A 100 5.12 5.52 -6.58
CA MET A 100 4.33 5.73 -7.81
C MET A 100 5.15 6.41 -8.91
N GLN A 101 6.03 7.35 -8.54
CA GLN A 101 6.88 8.08 -9.49
C GLN A 101 8.22 7.39 -9.71
N ARG A 102 8.84 6.88 -8.63
CA ARG A 102 10.16 6.26 -8.62
C ARG A 102 10.15 4.86 -9.22
N ALA A 103 9.14 4.04 -8.89
CA ALA A 103 9.16 2.62 -9.17
C ALA A 103 7.73 2.03 -9.26
N PRO A 104 6.90 2.46 -10.23
CA PRO A 104 5.47 2.11 -10.26
C PRO A 104 5.20 0.59 -10.29
N ALA A 105 6.11 -0.20 -10.85
CA ALA A 105 6.01 -1.66 -10.88
C ALA A 105 5.93 -2.30 -9.48
N VAL A 106 6.48 -1.66 -8.44
CA VAL A 106 6.43 -2.20 -7.07
C VAL A 106 5.05 -2.10 -6.44
N LEU A 107 4.14 -1.28 -6.99
CA LEU A 107 2.76 -1.22 -6.52
C LEU A 107 1.99 -2.48 -6.87
N GLN A 108 2.22 -3.02 -8.07
CA GLN A 108 1.68 -4.32 -8.45
C GLN A 108 2.27 -5.42 -7.57
N MET A 109 3.59 -5.37 -7.30
CA MET A 109 4.24 -6.34 -6.42
C MET A 109 3.66 -6.28 -5.00
N ARG A 110 3.43 -5.07 -4.46
CA ARG A 110 2.76 -4.87 -3.17
C ARG A 110 1.40 -5.53 -3.16
N ALA A 111 0.57 -5.30 -4.18
CA ALA A 111 -0.75 -5.91 -4.26
C ALA A 111 -0.67 -7.44 -4.25
N ILE A 112 0.26 -8.05 -5.01
CA ILE A 112 0.46 -9.50 -5.04
C ILE A 112 0.84 -10.05 -3.66
N LEU A 113 1.69 -9.34 -2.90
CA LEU A 113 2.05 -9.74 -1.54
C LEU A 113 0.87 -9.57 -0.58
N GLN A 114 0.15 -8.43 -0.66
CA GLN A 114 -1.00 -8.14 0.19
C GLN A 114 -2.10 -9.19 0.05
N TRP A 115 -2.38 -9.65 -1.17
CA TRP A 115 -3.36 -10.72 -1.42
C TRP A 115 -3.04 -12.04 -0.72
N GLN A 116 -1.79 -12.26 -0.35
CA GLN A 116 -1.32 -13.46 0.34
C GLN A 116 -1.24 -13.26 1.85
N LEU A 117 -1.64 -12.12 2.41
CA LEU A 117 -1.53 -11.77 3.82
C LEU A 117 -2.91 -11.45 4.40
N GLU A 118 -3.13 -11.85 5.65
CA GLU A 118 -4.37 -11.52 6.36
C GLU A 118 -4.20 -10.14 7.01
N PRO A 119 -5.01 -9.13 6.66
CA PRO A 119 -4.89 -7.80 7.25
C PRO A 119 -5.25 -7.84 8.75
N LEU A 120 -4.55 -7.03 9.54
CA LEU A 120 -5.01 -6.75 10.91
C LEU A 120 -6.26 -5.86 10.85
N ASP A 121 -7.19 -6.07 11.79
CA ASP A 121 -8.31 -5.15 11.95
C ASP A 121 -7.81 -3.75 12.38
N TYR A 122 -8.62 -2.71 12.18
CA TYR A 122 -8.26 -1.34 12.54
C TYR A 122 -7.85 -1.22 14.01
N LEU A 123 -8.60 -1.84 14.92
CA LEU A 123 -8.27 -1.83 16.35
C LEU A 123 -6.96 -2.57 16.64
N GLU A 124 -6.72 -3.70 15.97
CA GLU A 124 -5.48 -4.47 16.13
C GLU A 124 -4.27 -3.70 15.62
N GLN A 125 -4.39 -2.96 14.51
CA GLN A 125 -3.33 -2.10 13.99
C GLN A 125 -2.97 -0.99 14.99
N VAL A 126 -3.98 -0.33 15.56
CA VAL A 126 -3.77 0.71 16.58
C VAL A 126 -3.09 0.13 17.82
N LEU A 127 -3.55 -1.03 18.32
CA LEU A 127 -2.96 -1.70 19.49
C LEU A 127 -1.54 -2.21 19.23
N ALA A 128 -1.24 -2.64 18.00
CA ALA A 128 0.07 -3.10 17.59
C ALA A 128 1.07 -1.95 17.32
N GLY A 129 0.65 -0.69 17.49
CA GLY A 129 1.49 0.48 17.21
C GLY A 129 1.88 0.61 15.75
N VAL A 130 1.08 0.02 14.85
CA VAL A 130 1.26 0.17 13.40
C VAL A 130 1.14 1.65 13.08
N PRO A 131 2.10 2.25 12.34
CA PRO A 131 1.99 3.65 11.95
C PRO A 131 0.63 3.84 11.27
N GLU A 132 -0.23 4.72 11.77
CA GLU A 132 -1.48 4.97 11.06
C GLU A 132 -1.10 5.39 9.64
N PRO A 133 -1.76 4.86 8.60
CA PRO A 133 -1.57 5.35 7.25
C PRO A 133 -2.13 6.77 7.17
N VAL A 134 -1.31 7.73 7.59
CA VAL A 134 -1.75 9.06 7.92
C VAL A 134 -2.13 9.76 6.62
N LEU A 135 -3.21 10.54 6.65
CA LEU A 135 -3.49 11.57 5.65
C LEU A 135 -2.24 12.43 5.33
N MET A 136 -1.31 12.54 6.27
CA MET A 136 -0.01 13.19 6.12
C MET A 136 0.83 12.61 4.97
N ASP A 137 0.82 11.29 4.74
CA ASP A 137 1.55 10.66 3.65
C ASP A 137 1.02 11.12 2.28
N ARG A 138 -0.28 11.36 2.19
CA ARG A 138 -0.91 11.90 0.98
C ARG A 138 -0.54 13.37 0.75
N VAL A 139 -0.49 14.15 1.82
CA VAL A 139 -0.02 15.55 1.77
C VAL A 139 1.46 15.60 1.40
N LEU A 140 2.29 14.74 2.02
CA LEU A 140 3.71 14.61 1.72
C LEU A 140 3.95 14.12 0.29
N GLN A 141 3.12 13.22 -0.25
CA GLN A 141 3.19 12.84 -1.67
C GLN A 141 2.92 14.01 -2.61
N ILE A 142 2.00 14.91 -2.26
CA ILE A 142 1.71 16.11 -3.06
C ILE A 142 2.89 17.10 -2.98
N LEU A 143 3.56 17.18 -1.82
CA LEU A 143 4.69 18.09 -1.58
C LEU A 143 6.04 17.53 -2.05
N ALA A 144 6.18 16.20 -2.12
CA ALA A 144 7.35 15.52 -2.65
C ALA A 144 7.43 15.82 -4.14
N GLY A 145 8.30 16.77 -4.50
CA GLY A 145 8.54 17.16 -5.89
C GLY A 145 8.88 15.98 -6.79
N LYS A 146 8.92 16.24 -8.10
CA LYS A 146 9.11 15.21 -9.13
C LYS A 146 10.43 14.43 -8.90
N VAL A 147 10.34 13.10 -8.87
CA VAL A 147 11.54 12.23 -8.82
C VAL A 147 12.33 12.39 -10.14
N PRO A 148 13.64 12.68 -10.11
CA PRO A 148 14.47 12.82 -11.32
C PRO A 148 14.46 11.56 -12.17
N ASP A 149 14.51 11.69 -13.51
CA ASP A 149 14.36 10.53 -14.41
C ASP A 149 15.44 9.46 -14.21
N GLY A 150 16.69 9.85 -13.93
CA GLY A 150 17.78 8.91 -13.62
C GLY A 150 17.63 8.17 -12.28
N ALA A 151 16.74 8.64 -11.41
CA ALA A 151 16.47 8.04 -10.10
C ALA A 151 15.29 7.05 -10.13
N ARG A 152 14.63 6.90 -11.29
CA ARG A 152 13.48 6.00 -11.49
C ARG A 152 13.91 4.61 -11.92
N CYS A 153 13.08 3.63 -11.60
CA CYS A 153 13.18 2.25 -12.02
C CYS A 153 12.00 1.88 -12.90
N GLY A 154 12.30 1.20 -14.01
CA GLY A 154 11.31 0.82 -15.02
C GLY A 154 11.93 0.80 -16.42
N PRO A 155 11.11 0.47 -17.44
CA PRO A 155 11.52 0.64 -18.83
C PRO A 155 11.81 2.13 -19.10
N GLN A 156 12.99 2.42 -19.64
CA GLN A 156 13.35 3.71 -20.20
C GLN A 156 12.96 3.76 -21.67
#